data_AF-A0A4Q0ZEV1-F1
#
_entry.id   AF-A0A4Q0ZEV1-F1
#
_cell.length_a   1.000
_cell.length_b   1.000
_cell.length_c   1.000
_cell.angle_alpha   90.00
_cell.angle_beta   90.00
_cell.angle_gamma   90.00
#
_symmetry.space_group_name_H-M   'P 1'
#
loop_
_entity.id
_entity.type
_entity.pdbx_description
1 polymer ?
#
loop_
_entity_poly.entity_id
_entity_poly.type
_entity_poly.pdbx_seq_one_letter_code
_entity_poly.pdbx_strand_id
1 'polypeptide(L)' 'MNIECRFLQKAIVDKNYVCFSYENKSYKNVKPLKLNNENRLTSDKGVFEFGKIRKLVVLKEKF' A
#
# COMPACT_ATOMS: atom_id res chain seq x y z
N MET A 1 -13.45 11.25 2.03
CA MET A 1 -12.46 10.24 2.49
C MET A 1 -12.52 9.07 1.52
N ASN A 2 -11.44 8.81 0.76
CA ASN A 2 -11.43 7.76 -0.26
C ASN A 2 -11.42 6.37 0.41
N ILE A 3 -12.37 5.49 0.06
CA ILE A 3 -12.52 4.15 0.66
C ILE A 3 -11.22 3.32 0.55
N GLU A 4 -10.48 3.47 -0.55
CA GLU A 4 -9.24 2.73 -0.81
C GLU A 4 -8.11 3.07 0.19
N CYS A 5 -8.03 4.32 0.66
CA CYS A 5 -7.06 4.70 1.70
C CYS A 5 -7.35 3.99 3.02
N ARG A 6 -8.63 3.68 3.30
CA ARG A 6 -9.02 2.98 4.54
C ARG A 6 -8.57 1.53 4.54
N PHE A 7 -8.62 0.85 3.38
CA PHE A 7 -8.09 -0.51 3.25
C PHE A 7 -6.58 -0.55 3.43
N LEU A 8 -5.85 0.41 2.85
CA LEU A 8 -4.41 0.51 3.03
C LEU A 8 -4.01 0.81 4.47
N GLN A 9 -4.70 1.76 5.13
CA GLN A 9 -4.48 2.05 6.55
C GLN A 9 -4.75 0.83 7.42
N LYS A 10 -5.83 0.09 7.15
CA LYS A 10 -6.12 -1.15 7.86
C LYS A 10 -5.03 -2.19 7.62
N ALA A 11 -4.54 -2.35 6.39
CA ALA A 11 -3.44 -3.26 6.08
C ALA A 11 -2.16 -2.93 6.87
N ILE A 12 -1.83 -1.65 7.03
CA ILE A 12 -0.70 -1.20 7.85
C ILE A 12 -0.89 -1.59 9.32
N VAL A 13 -2.08 -1.31 9.88
CA VAL A 13 -2.40 -1.61 11.29
C VAL A 13 -2.39 -3.12 11.57
N ASP A 14 -3.02 -3.91 10.69
CA ASP A 14 -3.07 -5.37 10.78
C ASP A 14 -1.74 -6.05 10.39
N LYS A 15 -0.76 -5.28 9.91
CA LYS A 15 0.54 -5.75 9.38
C LYS A 15 0.39 -6.77 8.24
N ASN A 16 -0.55 -6.52 7.34
CA ASN A 16 -0.72 -7.33 6.14
C ASN A 16 0.18 -6.83 5.01
N TYR A 17 0.76 -7.75 4.26
CA TYR A 17 1.40 -7.41 3.00
C TYR A 17 0.39 -6.84 1.99
N VAL A 18 0.87 -6.04 1.06
CA VAL A 18 0.07 -5.50 -0.05
C VAL A 18 0.74 -5.75 -1.39
N CYS A 19 -0.09 -5.87 -2.42
CA CYS A 19 0.30 -5.96 -3.81
C CYS A 19 -0.34 -4.81 -4.57
N PHE A 20 0.39 -4.18 -5.48
CA PHE A 20 -0.16 -3.16 -6.34
C PHE A 20 0.70 -2.95 -7.58
N SER A 21 0.11 -2.32 -8.59
CA SER A 21 0.84 -1.81 -9.74
C SER A 21 1.14 -0.33 -9.58
N TYR A 22 2.33 0.10 -9.98
CA TYR A 22 2.77 1.49 -9.93
C TYR A 22 3.63 1.78 -11.17
N GLU A 23 3.23 2.77 -11.97
CA GLU A 23 3.94 3.20 -13.19
C GLU A 23 4.36 2.01 -14.11
N ASN A 24 3.39 1.13 -14.43
CA ASN A 24 3.57 -0.10 -15.22
C ASN A 24 4.43 -1.21 -14.59
N LYS A 25 4.94 -1.01 -13.38
CA LYS A 25 5.61 -2.07 -12.60
C LYS A 25 4.63 -2.70 -11.62
N SER A 26 4.73 -4.01 -11.44
CA SER A 26 3.94 -4.72 -10.42
C SER A 26 4.80 -5.00 -9.20
N TYR A 27 4.31 -4.60 -8.05
CA TYR A 27 4.93 -4.81 -6.75
C TYR A 27 4.10 -5.83 -5.97
N LYS A 28 4.77 -6.87 -5.48
CA LYS A 28 4.15 -7.95 -4.70
C LYS A 28 4.84 -8.06 -3.35
N ASN A 29 4.10 -8.52 -2.33
CA ASN A 29 4.59 -8.70 -0.97
C ASN A 29 5.27 -7.44 -0.41
N VAL A 30 4.68 -6.27 -0.69
CA VAL A 30 5.17 -4.99 -0.17
C VAL A 30 4.70 -4.85 1.26
N LYS A 31 5.59 -4.45 2.16
CA LYS A 31 5.31 -4.18 3.57
C LYS A 31 4.90 -2.71 3.73
N PRO A 32 3.60 -2.36 3.79
CA PRO A 32 3.21 -0.98 3.97
C PRO A 32 3.50 -0.57 5.42
N LEU A 33 4.30 0.48 5.62
CA LEU A 33 4.75 0.93 6.93
C LEU A 33 3.95 2.13 7.42
N LYS A 34 3.73 3.12 6.55
CA LYS A 34 3.04 4.36 6.91
C LYS A 34 2.43 5.01 5.69
N LEU A 35 1.26 5.62 5.85
CA LEU A 35 0.64 6.50 4.86
C LEU A 35 0.68 7.93 5.40
N ASN A 36 1.36 8.83 4.69
CA ASN A 36 1.44 10.25 5.05
C ASN A 36 0.21 11.02 4.53
N ASN A 37 -0.05 12.22 5.10
CA ASN A 37 -1.16 13.09 4.71
C ASN A 37 -1.10 13.56 3.24
N GLU A 38 0.07 13.53 2.61
CA GLU A 38 0.25 13.76 1.18
C GLU A 38 -0.13 12.55 0.30
N ASN A 39 -0.81 11.54 0.86
CA ASN A 39 -1.12 10.28 0.18
C ASN A 39 0.13 9.56 -0.33
N ARG A 40 1.24 9.61 0.43
CA ARG A 40 2.49 8.87 0.13
C ARG A 40 2.59 7.65 1.04
N LEU A 41 2.65 6.48 0.43
CA LEU A 41 2.84 5.19 1.10
C LEU A 41 4.34 4.91 1.24
N THR A 42 4.83 4.86 2.47
CA THR A 42 6.17 4.37 2.79
C THR A 42 6.11 2.86 3.03
N SER A 43 7.03 2.12 2.44
CA SER A 43 7.13 0.66 2.54
C SER A 43 8.58 0.18 2.58
N ASP A 44 8.80 -1.12 2.78
CA ASP A 44 10.15 -1.73 2.69
C ASP A 44 10.80 -1.57 1.31
N LYS A 45 9.99 -1.50 0.26
CA LYS A 45 10.45 -1.36 -1.14
C LYS A 45 10.68 0.10 -1.56
N GLY A 46 10.35 1.07 -0.70
CA GLY A 46 10.46 2.49 -0.98
C GLY A 46 9.18 3.27 -0.73
N VAL A 47 9.10 4.46 -1.32
CA VAL A 47 7.97 5.39 -1.16
C VAL A 47 7.18 5.47 -2.46
N PHE A 48 5.86 5.31 -2.35
CA PHE A 48 4.93 5.28 -3.47
C PHE A 48 3.85 6.35 -3.32
N GLU A 49 3.55 7.09 -4.38
CA GLU A 49 2.42 8.02 -4.41
C GLU A 49 1.12 7.25 -4.63
N PHE A 50 0.20 7.31 -3.67
CA PHE A 50 -1.06 6.55 -3.71
C PHE A 50 -1.91 6.89 -4.94
N GLY A 51 -1.86 8.13 -5.43
CA GLY A 51 -2.56 8.53 -6.67
C GLY A 51 -2.09 7.79 -7.93
N LYS A 52 -0.88 7.21 -7.92
CA LYS A 52 -0.32 6.41 -9.03
C LYS A 52 -0.45 4.90 -8.79
N ILE A 53 -0.84 4.49 -7.58
CA ILE A 53 -1.08 3.08 -7.25
C ILE A 53 -2.36 2.62 -7.96
N ARG A 54 -2.28 1.49 -8.64
CA ARG A 54 -3.41 0.82 -9.30
C ARG A 54 -3.49 -0.62 -8.83
N LYS A 55 -4.71 -1.19 -8.84
CA LYS A 55 -4.96 -2.59 -8.47
C LYS A 55 -4.37 -2.95 -7.09
N LEU A 56 -4.63 -2.12 -6.08
CA LEU A 56 -4.21 -2.40 -4.71
C LEU A 56 -4.97 -3.62 -4.18
N VAL A 57 -4.23 -4.62 -3.73
CA VAL A 57 -4.72 -5.85 -3.11
C VAL A 57 -4.02 -6.03 -1.78
N VAL A 58 -4.80 -6.17 -0.71
CA VAL A 58 -4.27 -6.54 0.61
C VAL A 58 -4.17 -8.05 0.67
N LEU A 59 -2.98 -8.57 0.96
CA LEU A 59 -2.76 -9.99 1.15
C LEU A 59 -3.24 -10.42 2.54
N LYS A 60 -3.63 -11.68 2.67
CA LYS A 60 -3.98 -12.26 3.99
C LYS A 60 -2.74 -12.58 4.83
N GLU A 61 -1.57 -12.63 4.19
CA GLU A 61 -0.29 -12.89 4.83
C GLU A 61 0.20 -11.66 5.60
N LYS A 62 0.66 -11.90 6.83
CA LYS A 62 1.12 -10.87 7.77
C LYS A 62 2.64 -10.91 7.98
N PHE A 63 3.20 -9.83 8.53
CA PHE A 63 4.63 -9.67 8.83
C PHE A 63 4.92 -9.02 10.19
#